data_AF-A0A959V100-F1
#
_entry.id   AF-A0A959V100-F1
#
_cell.length_a   1.000
_cell.length_b   1.000
_cell.length_c   1.000
_cell.angle_alpha   90.00
_cell.angle_beta   90.00
_cell.angle_gamma   90.00
#
_symmetry.space_group_name_H-M   'P 1'
#
loop_
_entity.id
_entity.type
_entity.pdbx_description
1 polymer ?
#
loop_
_entity_poly.entity_id
_entity_poly.type
_entity_poly.pdbx_seq_one_letter_code
_entity_poly.pdbx_strand_id
1 'polypeptide(L)'
;LAKGHQLLASGTGQTSRVDALEQAIAKARKFEFDLKGAAMASDAFFPFPDCVEIAHQAGITAVVQPGGSIRDQESIDYCDAHGMAM
;
A
#
# COMPACT_ATOMS: atom_id res chain seq x y z
N LEU A 1 0.84 -1.71 -6.94
CA LEU A 1 0.72 -0.23 -7.06
C LEU A 1 0.26 0.12 -8.45
N ALA A 2 -0.86 0.82 -8.60
CA ALA A 2 -1.45 1.15 -9.90
C ALA A 2 -1.97 2.60 -9.96
N LYS A 3 -1.90 3.22 -11.14
CA LYS A 3 -2.44 4.57 -11.42
C LYS A 3 -2.77 4.67 -12.91
N GLY A 4 -3.88 5.33 -13.26
CA GLY A 4 -4.27 5.55 -14.66
C GLY A 4 -4.44 4.25 -15.46
N HIS A 5 -5.07 3.22 -14.87
CA HIS A 5 -5.24 1.89 -15.46
C HIS A 5 -3.93 1.14 -15.80
N GLN A 6 -2.80 1.61 -15.28
CA GLN A 6 -1.50 0.97 -15.45
C GLN A 6 -0.97 0.45 -14.11
N LEU A 7 -0.46 -0.79 -14.14
CA LEU A 7 0.36 -1.31 -13.05
C LEU A 7 1.73 -0.60 -13.07
N LEU A 8 2.05 0.15 -12.02
CA LEU A 8 3.32 0.86 -11.89
C LEU A 8 4.42 -0.08 -11.39
N ALA A 9 4.10 -0.85 -10.33
CA ALA A 9 4.99 -1.85 -9.76
C ALA A 9 4.22 -2.86 -8.90
N SER A 10 4.85 -4.03 -8.74
CA SER A 10 4.41 -5.09 -7.84
C SER A 10 5.61 -5.65 -7.08
N GLY A 11 5.42 -5.96 -5.81
CA GLY A 11 6.36 -6.70 -4.96
C GLY A 11 5.83 -8.10 -4.73
N THR A 12 6.69 -9.10 -4.82
CA THR A 12 6.28 -10.51 -4.85
C THR A 12 7.33 -11.40 -4.20
N GLY A 13 6.91 -12.51 -3.60
CA GLY A 13 7.82 -13.54 -3.08
C GLY A 13 8.50 -13.17 -1.76
N GLN A 14 8.01 -12.15 -1.05
CA GLN A 14 8.53 -11.76 0.26
C GLN A 14 7.80 -12.49 1.38
N THR A 15 8.51 -12.70 2.49
CA THR A 15 7.93 -13.27 3.73
C THR A 15 7.14 -12.21 4.50
N SER A 16 7.50 -10.93 4.37
CA SER A 16 6.82 -9.78 4.96
C SER A 16 6.09 -8.95 3.92
N ARG A 17 4.92 -8.40 4.29
CA ARG A 17 4.15 -7.47 3.44
C ARG A 17 4.82 -6.11 3.34
N VAL A 18 5.50 -5.67 4.40
CA VAL A 18 6.31 -4.45 4.40
C VAL A 18 7.41 -4.54 3.35
N ASP A 19 8.18 -5.63 3.36
CA ASP A 19 9.26 -5.85 2.39
C ASP A 19 8.73 -5.90 0.94
N ALA A 20 7.56 -6.52 0.73
CA ALA A 20 6.92 -6.54 -0.58
C ALA A 20 6.52 -5.13 -1.05
N LEU A 21 5.95 -4.31 -0.15
CA LEU A 21 5.60 -2.93 -0.44
C LEU A 21 6.84 -2.07 -0.73
N GLU A 22 7.88 -2.18 0.09
CA GLU A 22 9.15 -1.47 -0.11
C GLU A 22 9.79 -1.84 -1.46
N GLN A 23 9.79 -3.13 -1.82
CA GLN A 23 10.24 -3.60 -3.11
C GLN A 23 9.43 -2.96 -4.26
N ALA A 24 8.10 -2.91 -4.14
CA ALA A 24 7.24 -2.30 -5.14
C ALA A 24 7.51 -0.79 -5.29
N ILE A 25 7.65 -0.06 -4.18
CA ILE A 25 7.95 1.38 -4.17
C ILE A 25 9.33 1.64 -4.79
N ALA A 26 10.35 0.89 -4.38
CA ALA A 26 11.70 1.01 -4.92
C ALA A 26 11.73 0.74 -6.44
N LYS A 27 11.00 -0.29 -6.89
CA LYS A 27 10.87 -0.59 -8.33
C LYS A 27 10.16 0.55 -9.06
N ALA A 28 9.04 1.06 -8.55
CA ALA A 28 8.33 2.18 -9.17
C ALA A 28 9.21 3.43 -9.31
N ARG A 29 9.93 3.81 -8.24
CA ARG A 29 10.87 4.94 -8.26
C ARG A 29 12.02 4.74 -9.24
N LYS A 30 12.56 3.52 -9.34
CA LYS A 30 13.61 3.18 -10.32
C LYS A 30 13.16 3.38 -11.77
N PHE A 31 11.88 3.17 -12.05
CA PHE A 31 11.27 3.43 -13.37
C PHE A 31 10.67 4.84 -13.48
N GLU A 32 10.98 5.73 -12.53
CA GLU A 32 10.54 7.13 -12.51
C GLU A 32 9.01 7.29 -12.52
N PHE A 33 8.27 6.30 -12.03
CA PHE A 33 6.82 6.40 -11.89
C PHE A 33 6.43 7.32 -10.72
N ASP A 34 5.51 8.25 -10.97
CA ASP A 34 4.88 9.06 -9.94
C ASP A 34 3.80 8.26 -9.18
N LEU A 35 4.09 7.97 -7.91
CA LEU A 35 3.20 7.25 -7.00
C LEU A 35 2.13 8.14 -6.36
N LYS A 36 2.19 9.47 -6.50
CA LYS A 36 1.22 10.37 -5.88
C LYS A 36 -0.18 10.12 -6.43
N GLY A 37 -1.14 9.83 -5.56
CA GLY A 37 -2.52 9.49 -5.95
C GLY A 37 -2.67 8.09 -6.54
N ALA A 38 -1.67 7.21 -6.41
CA ALA A 38 -1.79 5.82 -6.82
C ALA A 38 -2.65 5.02 -5.84
N ALA A 39 -3.12 3.85 -6.30
CA ALA A 39 -3.79 2.85 -5.48
C ALA A 39 -2.88 1.65 -5.19
N MET A 40 -2.99 1.10 -3.99
CA MET A 40 -2.36 -0.14 -3.54
C MET A 40 -3.42 -1.22 -3.38
N ALA A 41 -3.11 -2.45 -3.79
CA ALA A 41 -3.91 -3.63 -3.50
C ALA A 41 -3.01 -4.68 -2.85
N SER A 42 -3.49 -5.33 -1.79
CA SER A 42 -2.87 -6.50 -1.18
C SER A 42 -3.79 -7.71 -1.31
N ASP A 43 -3.20 -8.87 -1.54
CA ASP A 43 -3.89 -10.17 -1.63
C ASP A 43 -4.27 -10.74 -0.26
N ALA A 44 -3.71 -10.19 0.82
CA ALA A 44 -3.93 -10.62 2.20
C ALA A 44 -4.11 -9.41 3.12
N PHE A 45 -4.53 -9.68 4.36
CA PHE A 45 -4.74 -8.61 5.33
C PHE A 45 -3.43 -8.01 5.87
N PHE A 46 -3.53 -6.78 6.39
CA PHE A 46 -2.42 -6.15 7.11
C PHE A 46 -2.48 -6.48 8.60
N PRO A 47 -1.44 -7.10 9.18
CA PRO A 47 -1.42 -7.42 10.61
C PRO A 47 -1.28 -6.16 11.49
N PHE A 48 -0.71 -5.08 10.94
CA PHE A 48 -0.40 -3.80 11.59
C PHE A 48 -0.62 -2.64 10.59
N PRO A 49 -0.75 -1.39 11.06
CA PRO A 49 -0.97 -0.23 10.17
C PRO A 49 0.26 0.16 9.34
N ASP A 50 1.45 -0.36 9.67
CA ASP A 50 2.73 -0.03 9.04
C ASP A 50 2.71 -0.04 7.50
N CYS A 51 2.05 -1.02 6.88
CA CYS A 51 1.91 -1.11 5.43
C CYS A 51 1.13 0.08 4.85
N VAL A 52 0.08 0.54 5.54
CA VAL A 52 -0.73 1.69 5.14
C VAL A 52 0.08 2.98 5.34
N GLU A 53 0.80 3.09 6.46
CA GLU A 53 1.66 4.25 6.77
C GLU A 53 2.74 4.45 5.70
N ILE A 54 3.44 3.36 5.35
CA ILE A 54 4.49 3.38 4.31
C ILE A 54 3.89 3.74 2.95
N ALA A 55 2.72 3.19 2.62
CA ALA A 55 2.03 3.51 1.37
C ALA A 55 1.68 5.00 1.30
N HIS A 56 1.12 5.56 2.37
CA HIS A 56 0.79 6.97 2.48
C HIS A 56 2.02 7.87 2.29
N GLN A 57 3.12 7.57 2.98
CA GLN A 57 4.38 8.29 2.84
C GLN A 57 4.97 8.22 1.41
N ALA A 58 4.65 7.17 0.66
CA ALA A 58 5.01 7.03 -0.75
C ALA A 58 4.06 7.80 -1.71
N GLY A 59 3.00 8.41 -1.19
CA GLY A 59 2.02 9.20 -1.96
C GLY A 59 0.79 8.42 -2.41
N ILE A 60 0.62 7.16 -1.98
CA ILE A 60 -0.58 6.37 -2.27
C ILE A 60 -1.75 6.92 -1.45
N THR A 61 -2.92 7.04 -2.08
CA THR A 61 -4.12 7.64 -1.45
C THR A 61 -5.29 6.67 -1.33
N ALA A 62 -5.14 5.46 -1.89
CA ALA A 62 -6.15 4.41 -1.80
C ALA A 62 -5.47 3.06 -1.59
N VAL A 63 -6.01 2.28 -0.67
CA VAL A 63 -5.56 0.92 -0.36
C VAL A 63 -6.76 -0.02 -0.46
N VAL A 64 -6.57 -1.25 -0.91
CA VAL A 64 -7.59 -2.30 -0.83
C VAL A 64 -6.95 -3.59 -0.33
N GLN A 65 -7.61 -4.23 0.62
CA GLN A 65 -7.16 -5.48 1.23
C GLN A 65 -8.37 -6.29 1.73
N PRO A 66 -8.26 -7.61 1.93
CA PRO A 66 -9.39 -8.46 2.31
C PRO A 66 -10.02 -8.15 3.69
N GLY A 67 -9.23 -7.62 4.63
CA GLY A 67 -9.57 -7.57 6.05
C GLY A 67 -9.44 -8.93 6.75
N GLY A 68 -9.65 -8.93 8.06
CA GLY A 68 -9.57 -10.10 8.94
C GLY A 68 -8.47 -10.02 10.00
N SER A 69 -7.74 -8.91 10.11
CA SER A 69 -6.80 -8.70 11.20
C SER A 69 -7.54 -8.36 12.49
N ILE A 70 -7.04 -8.85 13.63
CA ILE A 70 -7.50 -8.40 14.95
C ILE A 70 -7.30 -6.88 15.12
N ARG A 71 -6.35 -6.31 14.36
CA ARG A 71 -5.95 -4.91 14.39
C ARG A 71 -6.36 -4.13 13.14
N ASP A 72 -7.34 -4.60 12.37
CA ASP A 72 -7.79 -3.86 11.18
C ASP A 72 -8.19 -2.42 11.50
N GLN A 73 -8.78 -2.19 12.68
CA GLN A 73 -9.19 -0.86 13.11
C GLN A 73 -8.01 0.14 13.16
N GLU A 74 -6.81 -0.31 13.53
CA GLU A 74 -5.62 0.57 13.54
C GLU A 74 -5.28 1.05 12.12
N SER A 75 -5.45 0.20 11.11
CA SER A 75 -5.24 0.58 9.71
C SER A 75 -6.34 1.51 9.18
N ILE A 76 -7.59 1.24 9.57
CA ILE A 76 -8.76 2.05 9.17
C ILE A 76 -8.66 3.45 9.78
N ASP A 77 -8.39 3.54 11.08
CA ASP A 77 -8.24 4.82 11.79
C ASP A 77 -7.11 5.65 11.18
N TYR A 78 -6.00 5.00 10.77
CA TYR A 78 -4.92 5.68 10.08
C TYR A 78 -5.37 6.24 8.72
N CYS A 79 -6.09 5.45 7.92
CA CYS A 79 -6.63 5.90 6.64
C CYS A 79 -7.59 7.10 6.82
N ASP A 80 -8.53 6.99 7.76
CA ASP A 80 -9.50 8.05 8.04
C ASP A 80 -8.82 9.35 8.48
N ALA A 81 -7.82 9.27 9.36
CA ALA A 81 -7.08 10.42 9.84
C ALA A 81 -6.28 11.16 8.74
N HIS A 82 -5.90 10.45 7.66
CA HIS A 82 -5.09 10.98 6.57
C HIS A 82 -5.85 11.16 5.26
N GLY A 83 -7.17 10.96 5.26
CA GLY A 83 -8.01 11.10 4.06
C GLY A 83 -7.69 10.09 2.97
N MET A 84 -7.22 8.89 3.35
CA MET A 84 -7.01 7.78 2.43
C MET A 84 -8.28 6.95 2.30
N ALA A 85 -8.52 6.41 1.10
CA ALA A 85 -9.54 5.39 0.92
C ALA A 85 -8.99 4.01 1.31
N MET A 86 -9.81 3.20 1.99
CA MET A 86 -9.51 1.80 2.33
C MET A 86 -10.70 0.89 2.08
#